data_AF-A0A9D1FSW6-F1
#
_entry.id   AF-A0A9D1FSW6-F1
#
_cell.length_a   1.000
_cell.length_b   1.000
_cell.length_c   1.000
_cell.angle_alpha   90.00
_cell.angle_beta   90.00
_cell.angle_gamma   90.00
#
_symmetry.space_group_name_H-M   'P 1'
#
loop_
_entity.id
_entity.type
_entity.pdbx_description
1 polymer ?
#
loop_
_entity_poly.entity_id
_entity_poly.type
_entity_poly.pdbx_seq_one_letter_code
_entity_poly.pdbx_strand_id
1 'polypeptide(L)'
;MSTEIKKEVKCPGCGAMSQARMWSGINAEVNPNLRLSVLEESLFDWTCPHCGYQAMLAYPCLYHDKSRRFMIYILPGEPDPKKAAGISAQFPQLRGVRKRVTGSLATLKEKILLFEDGLDDRAAELVKLLLALVLANSTGKRVEQGFYCTCDEEKDRIGFSFFVEGEEEPVRRMTSFAAYRQALAIAESILPPDGDDFLLVNETFARALLYRYRHGGEIPEPAQPQAEQQAPAAPAPQTTPPEPEKEQETAPAAEPEPSEPEQPETPEQTETSPAETAQPADEAVPQSQPRTEQILGPAADPVAKPVAEWVAKPVAETIAEAIDEPEDTQETPVDFSILETPTGEEPPENKMGE
;
A
#
# COMPACT_ATOMS: atom_id res chain seq x y z
N MET A 1 -0.52 -20.85 -10.68
CA MET A 1 -0.66 -21.36 -9.29
C MET A 1 -0.43 -20.20 -8.34
N SER A 2 -1.17 -20.16 -7.22
CA SER A 2 -0.86 -19.26 -6.10
C SER A 2 0.33 -19.82 -5.30
N THR A 3 1.01 -18.95 -4.54
CA THR A 3 2.22 -19.29 -3.77
C THR A 3 1.98 -19.06 -2.28
N GLU A 4 1.74 -20.14 -1.54
CA GLU A 4 1.65 -20.14 -0.08
C GLU A 4 3.05 -20.02 0.54
N ILE A 5 3.17 -19.21 1.59
CA ILE A 5 4.33 -19.17 2.48
C ILE A 5 3.87 -19.41 3.93
N LYS A 6 4.80 -19.86 4.77
CA LYS A 6 4.58 -20.05 6.20
C LYS A 6 5.59 -19.20 6.96
N LYS A 7 5.11 -18.40 7.92
CA LYS A 7 5.94 -17.59 8.84
C LYS A 7 5.53 -17.88 10.27
N GLU A 8 6.48 -17.88 11.19
CA GLU A 8 6.15 -17.82 12.61
C GLU A 8 5.66 -16.41 12.97
N VAL A 9 4.60 -16.34 13.77
CA VAL A 9 4.03 -15.10 14.31
C VAL A 9 3.83 -15.25 15.81
N LYS A 10 4.12 -14.17 16.55
CA LYS A 10 3.89 -14.09 17.99
C LYS A 10 2.50 -13.51 18.24
N CYS A 11 1.66 -14.21 19.00
CA CYS A 11 0.34 -13.71 19.36
C CYS A 11 0.45 -12.50 20.31
N PRO A 12 -0.17 -11.34 20.00
CA PRO A 12 -0.21 -10.20 20.91
C PRO A 12 -0.97 -10.50 22.22
N GLY A 13 -2.04 -11.31 22.16
CA GLY A 13 -2.90 -11.60 23.30
C GLY A 13 -2.35 -12.59 24.35
N CYS A 14 -1.53 -13.57 23.93
CA CYS A 14 -0.98 -14.59 24.84
C CYS A 14 0.54 -14.78 24.77
N GLY A 15 1.23 -14.08 23.86
CA GLY A 15 2.67 -14.19 23.66
C GLY A 15 3.15 -15.50 23.00
N ALA A 16 2.28 -16.48 22.80
CA ALA A 16 2.63 -17.77 22.19
C ALA A 16 3.04 -17.61 20.71
N MET A 17 4.04 -18.39 20.29
CA MET A 17 4.44 -18.52 18.89
C MET A 17 3.50 -19.49 18.17
N SER A 18 3.21 -19.20 16.90
CA SER A 18 2.46 -20.10 16.03
C SER A 18 2.82 -19.86 14.56
N GLN A 19 2.64 -20.87 13.73
CA GLN A 19 2.93 -20.76 12.30
C GLN A 19 1.69 -20.29 11.53
N ALA A 20 1.73 -19.06 11.03
CA ALA A 20 0.70 -18.51 10.15
C ALA A 20 0.93 -18.91 8.69
N ARG A 21 -0.16 -19.14 7.95
CA ARG A 21 -0.17 -19.33 6.49
C ARG A 21 -0.45 -17.97 5.84
N MET A 22 0.31 -17.64 4.81
CA MET A 22 0.23 -16.36 4.09
C MET A 22 0.40 -16.61 2.60
N TRP A 23 0.04 -15.63 1.77
CA TRP A 23 0.15 -15.73 0.31
C TRP A 23 1.13 -14.69 -0.23
N SER A 24 2.25 -15.12 -0.81
CA SER A 24 3.17 -14.20 -1.50
C SER A 24 2.67 -13.82 -2.89
N GLY A 25 1.86 -14.68 -3.50
CA GLY A 25 1.17 -14.41 -4.76
C GLY A 25 -0.12 -15.20 -4.91
N ILE A 26 -1.16 -14.56 -5.43
CA ILE A 26 -2.49 -15.11 -5.69
C ILE A 26 -2.74 -15.09 -7.19
N ASN A 27 -3.01 -16.28 -7.73
CA ASN A 27 -3.49 -16.47 -9.09
C ASN A 27 -5.01 -16.69 -9.04
N ALA A 28 -5.76 -15.65 -9.40
CA ALA A 28 -7.22 -15.62 -9.26
C ALA A 28 -7.93 -16.60 -10.21
N GLU A 29 -7.42 -16.74 -11.43
CA GLU A 29 -7.90 -17.66 -12.47
C GLU A 29 -7.91 -19.13 -11.99
N VAL A 30 -6.92 -19.52 -11.19
CA VAL A 30 -6.76 -20.92 -10.72
C VAL A 30 -7.28 -21.14 -9.30
N ASN A 31 -7.47 -20.09 -8.49
CA ASN A 31 -7.84 -20.20 -7.07
C ASN A 31 -9.01 -19.26 -6.71
N PRO A 32 -10.25 -19.61 -7.10
CA PRO A 32 -11.42 -18.75 -6.87
C PRO A 32 -11.67 -18.46 -5.38
N ASN A 33 -11.37 -19.41 -4.48
CA ASN A 33 -11.51 -19.20 -3.03
C ASN A 33 -10.59 -18.09 -2.51
N LEU A 34 -9.37 -17.95 -3.05
CA LEU A 34 -8.46 -16.87 -2.64
C LEU A 34 -8.88 -15.52 -3.21
N ARG A 35 -9.49 -15.51 -4.41
CA ARG A 35 -10.16 -14.31 -4.93
C ARG A 35 -11.34 -13.91 -4.03
N LEU A 36 -12.16 -14.86 -3.58
CA LEU A 36 -13.26 -14.57 -2.63
C LEU A 36 -12.73 -13.97 -1.33
N SER A 37 -11.71 -14.55 -0.70
CA SER A 37 -11.10 -13.98 0.52
C SER A 37 -10.48 -12.59 0.31
N VAL A 38 -10.10 -12.21 -0.91
CA VAL A 38 -9.68 -10.83 -1.22
C VAL A 38 -10.89 -9.88 -1.30
N LEU A 39 -11.98 -10.31 -1.95
CA LEU A 39 -13.20 -9.50 -2.11
C LEU A 39 -14.04 -9.39 -0.82
N GLU A 40 -13.94 -10.38 0.05
CA GLU A 40 -14.46 -10.39 1.43
C GLU A 40 -13.54 -9.64 2.41
N GLU A 41 -12.37 -9.18 1.95
CA GLU A 41 -11.32 -8.52 2.76
C GLU A 41 -10.76 -9.38 3.92
N SER A 42 -11.02 -10.70 3.90
CA SER A 42 -10.63 -11.68 4.92
C SER A 42 -9.27 -12.36 4.69
N LEU A 43 -8.58 -12.09 3.58
CA LEU A 43 -7.29 -12.71 3.21
C LEU A 43 -6.20 -12.59 4.32
N PHE A 44 -6.24 -11.49 5.09
CA PHE A 44 -5.28 -11.21 6.15
C PHE A 44 -5.78 -11.59 7.54
N ASP A 45 -6.99 -12.15 7.67
CA ASP A 45 -7.54 -12.55 8.96
C ASP A 45 -6.75 -13.71 9.56
N TRP A 46 -6.43 -13.58 10.83
CA TRP A 46 -5.72 -14.59 11.59
C TRP A 46 -6.28 -14.72 12.98
N THR A 47 -6.50 -15.97 13.40
CA THR A 47 -6.93 -16.32 14.74
C THR A 47 -5.84 -17.14 15.41
N CYS A 48 -5.39 -16.72 16.59
CA CYS A 48 -4.40 -17.44 17.38
C CYS A 48 -4.94 -18.82 17.79
N PRO A 49 -4.27 -19.94 17.42
CA PRO A 49 -4.73 -21.28 17.75
C PRO A 49 -4.65 -21.61 19.26
N HIS A 50 -3.91 -20.82 20.03
CA HIS A 50 -3.70 -21.05 21.48
C HIS A 50 -4.73 -20.36 22.38
N CYS A 51 -5.26 -19.20 21.96
CA CYS A 51 -6.13 -18.37 22.81
C CYS A 51 -7.32 -17.73 22.09
N GLY A 52 -7.50 -17.96 20.78
CA GLY A 52 -8.60 -17.38 20.01
C GLY A 52 -8.46 -15.88 19.69
N TYR A 53 -7.35 -15.23 20.07
CA TYR A 53 -7.11 -13.81 19.74
C TYR A 53 -7.09 -13.60 18.22
N GLN A 54 -7.96 -12.72 17.74
CA GLN A 54 -8.06 -12.33 16.33
C GLN A 54 -7.15 -11.12 16.05
N ALA A 55 -6.49 -11.11 14.90
CA ALA A 55 -5.72 -9.99 14.38
C ALA A 55 -5.64 -10.03 12.86
N MET A 56 -5.33 -8.88 12.24
CA MET A 56 -4.99 -8.83 10.82
C MET A 56 -3.47 -8.98 10.66
N LEU A 57 -3.04 -10.00 9.91
CA LEU A 57 -1.66 -10.17 9.47
C LEU A 57 -1.49 -9.50 8.10
N ALA A 58 -1.23 -8.21 8.09
CA ALA A 58 -0.97 -7.48 6.85
C ALA A 58 0.43 -7.81 6.30
N TYR A 59 0.51 -8.37 5.08
CA TYR A 59 1.78 -8.71 4.41
C TYR A 59 1.76 -8.35 2.90
N PRO A 60 2.92 -8.13 2.28
CA PRO A 60 3.02 -7.97 0.82
C PRO A 60 2.54 -9.20 0.05
N CYS A 61 1.67 -9.01 -0.95
CA CYS A 61 1.11 -10.08 -1.77
C CYS A 61 0.87 -9.61 -3.21
N LEU A 62 1.24 -10.41 -4.21
CA LEU A 62 0.95 -10.13 -5.62
C LEU A 62 -0.33 -10.84 -6.08
N TYR A 63 -1.42 -10.10 -6.23
CA TYR A 63 -2.63 -10.60 -6.90
C TYR A 63 -2.46 -10.50 -8.42
N HIS A 64 -2.88 -11.51 -9.18
CA HIS A 64 -2.94 -11.41 -10.63
C HIS A 64 -4.08 -12.23 -11.26
N ASP A 65 -4.67 -11.65 -12.31
CA ASP A 65 -5.58 -12.33 -13.24
C ASP A 65 -5.01 -12.19 -14.65
N LYS A 66 -4.53 -13.30 -15.21
CA LYS A 66 -3.95 -13.31 -16.56
C LYS A 66 -5.02 -13.20 -17.64
N SER A 67 -6.20 -13.77 -17.40
CA SER A 67 -7.32 -13.78 -18.34
C SER A 67 -7.87 -12.37 -18.57
N ARG A 68 -8.00 -11.58 -17.49
CA ARG A 68 -8.42 -10.17 -17.51
C ARG A 68 -7.27 -9.17 -17.64
N ARG A 69 -6.04 -9.66 -17.84
CA ARG A 69 -4.83 -8.87 -18.12
C ARG A 69 -4.53 -7.78 -17.07
N PHE A 70 -4.53 -8.13 -15.79
CA PHE A 70 -4.03 -7.23 -14.74
C PHE A 70 -3.28 -7.93 -13.60
N MET A 71 -2.44 -7.17 -12.90
CA MET A 71 -1.77 -7.57 -11.66
C MET A 71 -1.74 -6.40 -10.67
N ILE A 72 -1.95 -6.71 -9.39
CA ILE A 72 -2.02 -5.71 -8.32
C ILE A 72 -1.14 -6.21 -7.17
N TYR A 73 -0.16 -5.40 -6.78
CA TYR A 73 0.74 -5.70 -5.67
C TYR A 73 0.28 -4.92 -4.43
N ILE A 74 -0.23 -5.63 -3.42
CA ILE A 74 -0.57 -4.98 -2.15
C ILE A 74 0.70 -4.81 -1.32
N LEU A 75 0.97 -3.57 -0.91
CA LEU A 75 2.03 -3.16 0.01
C LEU A 75 1.35 -2.44 1.20
N PRO A 76 1.01 -3.18 2.28
CA PRO A 76 0.18 -2.62 3.34
C PRO A 76 0.74 -1.36 4.00
N GLY A 77 -0.14 -0.39 4.28
CA GLY A 77 0.23 0.92 4.81
C GLY A 77 0.38 1.96 3.70
N GLU A 78 1.56 2.56 3.58
CA GLU A 78 1.89 3.53 2.52
C GLU A 78 2.56 2.82 1.33
N PRO A 79 1.82 2.53 0.24
CA PRO A 79 2.37 1.85 -0.92
C PRO A 79 3.32 2.76 -1.70
N ASP A 80 4.53 2.27 -1.98
CA ASP A 80 5.51 2.93 -2.84
C ASP A 80 5.72 2.10 -4.13
N PRO A 81 5.30 2.61 -5.31
CA PRO A 81 5.57 1.97 -6.60
C PRO A 81 7.03 1.59 -6.84
N LYS A 82 8.01 2.31 -6.28
CA LYS A 82 9.44 1.98 -6.41
C LYS A 82 9.78 0.66 -5.72
N LYS A 83 9.06 0.27 -4.67
CA LYS A 83 9.20 -1.06 -4.02
C LYS A 83 8.58 -2.19 -4.83
N ALA A 84 7.77 -1.88 -5.85
CA ALA A 84 7.29 -2.82 -6.86
C ALA A 84 8.21 -2.92 -8.08
N ALA A 85 9.24 -2.06 -8.19
CA ALA A 85 10.20 -2.11 -9.28
C ALA A 85 10.92 -3.48 -9.29
N GLY A 86 11.07 -4.07 -10.47
CA GLY A 86 11.63 -5.41 -10.64
C GLY A 86 10.64 -6.57 -10.44
N ILE A 87 9.48 -6.39 -9.77
CA ILE A 87 8.44 -7.43 -9.71
C ILE A 87 7.99 -7.81 -11.13
N SER A 88 7.81 -6.84 -12.03
CA SER A 88 7.51 -7.08 -13.46
C SER A 88 8.51 -8.03 -14.15
N ALA A 89 9.79 -8.01 -13.76
CA ALA A 89 10.82 -8.87 -14.36
C ALA A 89 10.74 -10.32 -13.87
N GLN A 90 10.19 -10.56 -12.67
CA GLN A 90 9.97 -11.90 -12.10
C GLN A 90 8.79 -12.63 -12.75
N PHE A 91 7.88 -11.91 -13.40
CA PHE A 91 6.70 -12.47 -14.07
C PHE A 91 6.64 -12.11 -15.57
N PRO A 92 7.58 -12.57 -16.43
CA PRO A 92 7.59 -12.28 -17.88
C PRO A 92 6.30 -12.68 -18.62
N GLN A 93 5.58 -13.67 -18.10
CA GLN A 93 4.28 -14.15 -18.59
C GLN A 93 3.12 -13.17 -18.33
N LEU A 94 3.37 -12.08 -17.59
CA LEU A 94 2.45 -10.98 -17.26
C LEU A 94 2.97 -9.63 -17.81
N ARG A 95 3.72 -9.62 -18.92
CA ARG A 95 4.06 -8.38 -19.64
C ARG A 95 2.85 -7.79 -20.36
N GLY A 96 2.75 -6.46 -20.41
CA GLY A 96 1.64 -5.76 -21.08
C GLY A 96 0.27 -6.03 -20.45
N VAL A 97 0.25 -6.32 -19.15
CA VAL A 97 -0.97 -6.31 -18.30
C VAL A 97 -1.02 -5.00 -17.52
N ARG A 98 -2.20 -4.53 -17.13
CA ARG A 98 -2.34 -3.35 -16.26
C ARG A 98 -1.73 -3.67 -14.88
N LYS A 99 -0.89 -2.76 -14.34
CA LYS A 99 -0.17 -2.99 -13.07
C LYS A 99 -0.46 -1.89 -12.06
N ARG A 100 -0.84 -2.28 -10.83
CA ARG A 100 -1.13 -1.34 -9.74
C ARG A 100 -0.47 -1.72 -8.41
N VAL A 101 -0.18 -0.73 -7.58
CA VAL A 101 0.13 -0.94 -6.16
C VAL A 101 -1.03 -0.43 -5.31
N THR A 102 -1.37 -1.16 -4.23
CA THR A 102 -2.43 -0.79 -3.29
C THR A 102 -1.95 -0.90 -1.84
N GLY A 103 -2.59 -0.16 -0.93
CA GLY A 103 -2.18 -0.07 0.49
C GLY A 103 -3.03 -0.89 1.46
N SER A 104 -4.16 -1.45 1.01
CA SER A 104 -5.14 -2.16 1.83
C SER A 104 -5.93 -3.19 1.01
N LEU A 105 -6.62 -4.13 1.69
CA LEU A 105 -7.50 -5.08 1.01
C LEU A 105 -8.69 -4.38 0.35
N ALA A 106 -9.28 -3.35 0.98
CA ALA A 106 -10.32 -2.52 0.38
C ALA A 106 -9.86 -1.86 -0.95
N THR A 107 -8.65 -1.29 -1.00
CA THR A 107 -8.12 -0.69 -2.24
C THR A 107 -7.73 -1.75 -3.27
N LEU A 108 -7.20 -2.92 -2.87
CA LEU A 108 -6.98 -4.06 -3.77
C LEU A 108 -8.28 -4.52 -4.41
N LYS A 109 -9.31 -4.75 -3.60
CA LYS A 109 -10.65 -5.16 -4.01
C LYS A 109 -11.29 -4.16 -4.97
N GLU A 110 -11.24 -2.86 -4.67
CA GLU A 110 -11.79 -1.84 -5.56
C GLU A 110 -11.17 -1.92 -6.96
N LYS A 111 -9.83 -2.03 -7.04
CA LYS A 111 -9.15 -2.17 -8.34
C LYS A 111 -9.50 -3.49 -9.03
N ILE A 112 -9.73 -4.58 -8.30
CA ILE A 112 -10.25 -5.82 -8.88
C ILE A 112 -11.63 -5.58 -9.49
N LEU A 113 -12.60 -5.04 -8.74
CA LEU A 113 -13.96 -4.78 -9.22
C LEU A 113 -13.94 -3.90 -10.49
N LEU A 114 -13.27 -2.75 -10.42
CA LEU A 114 -13.11 -1.84 -11.58
C LEU A 114 -12.55 -2.56 -12.82
N PHE A 115 -11.53 -3.42 -12.68
CA PHE A 115 -10.95 -4.13 -13.81
C PHE A 115 -11.80 -5.33 -14.27
N GLU A 116 -12.58 -5.91 -13.38
CA GLU A 116 -13.52 -6.98 -13.69
C GLU A 116 -14.72 -6.48 -14.49
N ASP A 117 -15.17 -5.25 -14.21
CA ASP A 117 -16.23 -4.53 -14.95
C ASP A 117 -15.69 -3.76 -16.17
N GLY A 118 -14.40 -3.94 -16.52
CA GLY A 118 -13.77 -3.39 -17.73
C GLY A 118 -13.44 -1.89 -17.67
N LEU A 119 -13.50 -1.28 -16.50
CA LEU A 119 -13.29 0.16 -16.29
C LEU A 119 -11.79 0.52 -16.18
N ASP A 120 -11.47 1.78 -16.47
CA ASP A 120 -10.17 2.37 -16.18
C ASP A 120 -10.18 3.03 -14.81
N ASP A 121 -9.31 2.56 -13.92
CA ASP A 121 -9.27 3.05 -12.55
C ASP A 121 -8.77 4.49 -12.44
N ARG A 122 -8.07 5.01 -13.45
CA ARG A 122 -7.61 6.41 -13.49
C ARG A 122 -8.78 7.36 -13.70
N ALA A 123 -9.73 6.96 -14.55
CA ALA A 123 -10.98 7.67 -14.80
C ALA A 123 -11.92 7.56 -13.60
N ALA A 124 -12.09 6.36 -13.03
CA ALA A 124 -12.91 6.15 -11.84
C ALA A 124 -12.41 6.96 -10.63
N GLU A 125 -11.09 7.02 -10.39
CA GLU A 125 -10.50 7.83 -9.32
C GLU A 125 -10.74 9.33 -9.52
N LEU A 126 -10.77 9.81 -10.75
CA LEU A 126 -11.13 11.20 -11.07
C LEU A 126 -12.60 11.49 -10.78
N VAL A 127 -13.53 10.59 -11.15
CA VAL A 127 -14.95 10.73 -10.79
C VAL A 127 -15.15 10.70 -9.27
N LYS A 128 -14.46 9.80 -8.55
CA LYS A 128 -14.47 9.76 -7.07
C LYS A 128 -14.02 11.08 -6.46
N LEU A 129 -12.92 11.65 -6.95
CA LEU A 129 -12.42 12.95 -6.48
C LEU A 129 -13.48 14.06 -6.65
N LEU A 130 -14.12 14.15 -7.83
CA LEU A 130 -15.13 15.17 -8.10
C LEU A 130 -16.37 15.01 -7.20
N LEU A 131 -16.86 13.78 -7.04
CA LEU A 131 -17.98 13.47 -6.14
C LEU A 131 -17.63 13.75 -4.67
N ALA A 132 -16.41 13.42 -4.22
CA ALA A 132 -15.95 13.72 -2.87
C ALA A 132 -15.89 15.24 -2.61
N LEU A 133 -15.46 16.04 -3.59
CA LEU A 133 -15.45 17.51 -3.49
C LEU A 133 -16.87 18.08 -3.41
N VAL A 134 -17.80 17.60 -4.23
CA VAL A 134 -19.22 17.99 -4.15
C VAL A 134 -19.82 17.61 -2.80
N LEU A 135 -19.57 16.38 -2.33
CA LEU A 135 -20.08 15.87 -1.05
C LEU A 135 -19.54 16.68 0.14
N ALA A 136 -18.23 16.94 0.19
CA ALA A 136 -17.61 17.76 1.22
C ALA A 136 -18.15 19.21 1.23
N ASN A 137 -18.30 19.83 0.06
CA ASN A 137 -18.88 21.18 -0.05
C ASN A 137 -20.35 21.24 0.39
N SER A 138 -21.14 20.19 0.08
CA SER A 138 -22.57 20.16 0.40
C SER A 138 -22.87 19.87 1.87
N THR A 139 -22.02 19.08 2.53
CA THR A 139 -22.18 18.65 3.94
C THR A 139 -21.39 19.50 4.92
N GLY A 140 -20.32 20.17 4.48
CA GLY A 140 -19.32 20.80 5.34
C GLY A 140 -18.44 19.81 6.10
N LYS A 141 -18.55 18.50 5.82
CA LYS A 141 -17.81 17.41 6.47
C LYS A 141 -16.65 16.94 5.60
N ARG A 142 -15.59 16.40 6.22
CA ARG A 142 -14.49 15.77 5.48
C ARG A 142 -14.94 14.41 4.94
N VAL A 143 -14.70 14.17 3.66
CA VAL A 143 -14.75 12.82 3.07
C VAL A 143 -13.40 12.15 3.35
N GLU A 144 -13.41 10.97 3.97
CA GLU A 144 -12.19 10.29 4.42
C GLU A 144 -11.70 9.27 3.39
N GLN A 145 -12.63 8.49 2.81
CA GLN A 145 -12.34 7.50 1.76
C GLN A 145 -13.54 7.37 0.81
N GLY A 146 -13.29 6.88 -0.40
CA GLY A 146 -14.33 6.59 -1.38
C GLY A 146 -13.97 5.39 -2.25
N PHE A 147 -14.95 4.52 -2.50
CA PHE A 147 -14.78 3.28 -3.25
C PHE A 147 -15.86 3.08 -4.31
N TYR A 148 -15.48 2.54 -5.46
CA TYR A 148 -16.39 2.03 -6.47
C TYR A 148 -17.29 0.91 -5.93
N CYS A 149 -18.56 0.91 -6.36
CA CYS A 149 -19.54 -0.10 -5.96
C CYS A 149 -20.25 -0.79 -7.13
N THR A 150 -20.59 -0.05 -8.20
CA THR A 150 -21.40 -0.59 -9.31
C THR A 150 -21.36 0.32 -10.54
N CYS A 151 -21.61 -0.25 -11.73
CA CYS A 151 -21.96 0.49 -12.93
C CYS A 151 -23.03 -0.24 -13.73
N ASP A 152 -23.83 0.53 -14.46
CA ASP A 152 -24.84 0.07 -15.39
C ASP A 152 -24.81 1.01 -16.60
N GLU A 153 -24.09 0.63 -17.67
CA GLU A 153 -23.93 1.48 -18.85
C GLU A 153 -25.25 1.62 -19.63
N GLU A 154 -26.14 0.62 -19.60
CA GLU A 154 -27.45 0.69 -20.26
C GLU A 154 -28.38 1.72 -19.61
N LYS A 155 -28.34 1.85 -18.28
CA LYS A 155 -29.04 2.89 -17.52
C LYS A 155 -28.24 4.19 -17.38
N ASP A 156 -27.07 4.29 -18.01
CA ASP A 156 -26.11 5.39 -17.90
C ASP A 156 -25.77 5.75 -16.44
N ARG A 157 -25.43 4.77 -15.58
CA ARG A 157 -25.11 4.98 -14.16
C ARG A 157 -23.75 4.42 -13.74
N ILE A 158 -23.09 5.12 -12.83
CA ILE A 158 -21.94 4.62 -12.05
C ILE A 158 -22.06 5.07 -10.59
N GLY A 159 -21.73 4.18 -9.64
CA GLY A 159 -21.98 4.37 -8.21
C GLY A 159 -20.74 4.15 -7.35
N PHE A 160 -20.61 5.00 -6.33
CA PHE A 160 -19.52 5.01 -5.36
C PHE A 160 -20.07 5.19 -3.94
N SER A 161 -19.41 4.60 -2.95
CA SER A 161 -19.70 4.81 -1.52
C SER A 161 -18.57 5.59 -0.86
N PHE A 162 -18.93 6.61 -0.09
CA PHE A 162 -17.99 7.52 0.59
C PHE A 162 -18.12 7.42 2.11
N PHE A 163 -16.99 7.23 2.78
CA PHE A 163 -16.90 7.34 4.24
C PHE A 163 -16.70 8.80 4.61
N VAL A 164 -17.59 9.34 5.44
CA VAL A 164 -17.65 10.78 5.78
C VAL A 164 -17.49 10.95 7.28
N GLU A 165 -16.72 11.95 7.68
CA GLU A 165 -16.39 12.23 9.08
C GLU A 165 -17.67 12.43 9.94
N GLY A 166 -17.83 11.59 10.96
CA GLY A 166 -18.99 11.62 11.86
C GLY A 166 -20.30 11.15 11.23
N GLU A 167 -20.26 10.35 10.17
CA GLU A 167 -21.37 9.46 9.76
C GLU A 167 -21.03 8.02 10.16
N GLU A 168 -22.01 7.24 10.64
CA GLU A 168 -21.81 5.82 10.98
C GLU A 168 -21.88 4.90 9.74
N GLU A 169 -22.67 5.30 8.74
CA GLU A 169 -22.84 4.56 7.49
C GLU A 169 -22.22 5.32 6.30
N PRO A 170 -21.66 4.61 5.31
CA PRO A 170 -21.07 5.24 4.13
C PRO A 170 -22.15 5.82 3.21
N VAL A 171 -21.94 7.06 2.77
CA VAL A 171 -22.85 7.80 1.90
C VAL A 171 -22.68 7.32 0.45
N ARG A 172 -23.70 6.66 -0.10
CA ARG A 172 -23.73 6.29 -1.52
C ARG A 172 -24.03 7.52 -2.40
N ARG A 173 -23.31 7.63 -3.51
CA ARG A 173 -23.51 8.63 -4.56
C ARG A 173 -23.44 7.97 -5.93
N MET A 174 -24.38 8.31 -6.80
CA MET A 174 -24.35 7.91 -8.19
C MET A 174 -24.20 9.12 -9.10
N THR A 175 -23.65 8.89 -10.28
CA THR A 175 -23.62 9.86 -11.38
C THR A 175 -23.77 9.15 -12.72
N SER A 176 -23.79 9.91 -13.81
CA SER A 176 -23.95 9.34 -15.14
C SER A 176 -22.74 8.52 -15.58
N PHE A 177 -22.93 7.45 -16.33
CA PHE A 177 -21.82 6.75 -16.97
C PHE A 177 -21.16 7.64 -18.05
N ALA A 178 -21.92 8.60 -18.61
CA ALA A 178 -21.38 9.70 -19.40
C ALA A 178 -20.29 10.52 -18.66
N ALA A 179 -20.46 10.81 -17.36
CA ALA A 179 -19.43 11.49 -16.56
C ALA A 179 -18.15 10.65 -16.42
N TYR A 180 -18.29 9.33 -16.28
CA TYR A 180 -17.14 8.42 -16.34
C TYR A 180 -16.46 8.40 -17.72
N ARG A 181 -17.23 8.37 -18.82
CA ARG A 181 -16.68 8.45 -20.19
C ARG A 181 -15.94 9.78 -20.44
N GLN A 182 -16.39 10.89 -19.83
CA GLN A 182 -15.68 12.17 -19.87
C GLN A 182 -14.37 12.15 -19.05
N ALA A 183 -14.39 11.58 -17.84
CA ALA A 183 -13.18 11.37 -17.05
C ALA A 183 -12.15 10.47 -17.76
N LEU A 184 -12.61 9.47 -18.52
CA LEU A 184 -11.78 8.60 -19.35
C LEU A 184 -11.11 9.39 -20.48
N ALA A 185 -11.86 10.17 -21.24
CA ALA A 185 -11.31 11.03 -22.29
C ALA A 185 -10.25 12.02 -21.75
N ILE A 186 -10.49 12.60 -20.56
CA ILE A 186 -9.50 13.44 -19.86
C ILE A 186 -8.23 12.64 -19.53
N ALA A 187 -8.38 11.45 -18.93
CA ALA A 187 -7.25 10.59 -18.59
C ALA A 187 -6.42 10.21 -19.83
N GLU A 188 -7.07 9.81 -20.92
CA GLU A 188 -6.43 9.42 -22.19
C GLU A 188 -5.79 10.60 -22.94
N SER A 189 -6.29 11.82 -22.77
CA SER A 189 -5.70 13.02 -23.39
C SER A 189 -4.37 13.46 -22.76
N ILE A 190 -4.12 13.08 -21.50
CA ILE A 190 -2.96 13.54 -20.70
C ILE A 190 -1.96 12.40 -20.44
N LEU A 191 -2.47 11.19 -20.19
CA LEU A 191 -1.67 10.08 -19.73
C LEU A 191 -1.37 9.12 -20.89
N PRO A 192 -0.17 8.53 -20.94
CA PRO A 192 0.07 7.41 -21.83
C PRO A 192 -0.85 6.23 -21.48
N PRO A 193 -1.01 5.27 -22.41
CA PRO A 193 -1.53 3.94 -22.08
C PRO A 193 -0.74 3.30 -20.92
N ASP A 194 -1.37 2.35 -20.22
CA ASP A 194 -0.69 1.62 -19.14
C ASP A 194 0.62 0.97 -19.63
N GLY A 195 1.73 1.37 -19.03
CA GLY A 195 3.06 0.83 -19.29
C GLY A 195 3.33 -0.49 -18.56
N ASP A 196 4.59 -0.95 -18.62
CA ASP A 196 5.02 -2.18 -17.94
C ASP A 196 5.46 -1.93 -16.47
N ASP A 197 5.30 -0.69 -15.99
CA ASP A 197 5.54 -0.24 -14.62
C ASP A 197 4.27 -0.27 -13.75
N PHE A 198 4.46 -0.37 -12.44
CA PHE A 198 3.37 -0.33 -11.46
C PHE A 198 2.95 1.10 -11.15
N LEU A 199 1.65 1.40 -11.22
CA LEU A 199 1.10 2.72 -10.84
C LEU A 199 0.38 2.68 -9.49
N LEU A 200 0.52 3.73 -8.69
CA LEU A 200 -0.40 4.00 -7.57
C LEU A 200 -1.45 4.99 -8.06
N VAL A 201 -2.69 4.52 -8.20
CA VAL A 201 -3.85 5.33 -8.63
C VAL A 201 -4.76 5.52 -7.43
N ASN A 202 -4.70 6.69 -6.83
CA ASN A 202 -5.42 7.12 -5.64
C ASN A 202 -5.85 8.60 -5.77
N GLU A 203 -6.43 9.19 -4.72
CA GLU A 203 -6.83 10.60 -4.72
C GLU A 203 -5.69 11.57 -5.11
N THR A 204 -4.46 11.33 -4.65
CA THR A 204 -3.28 12.15 -5.02
C THR A 204 -3.02 12.11 -6.52
N PHE A 205 -3.10 10.92 -7.13
CA PHE A 205 -3.00 10.74 -8.58
C PHE A 205 -4.13 11.47 -9.31
N ALA A 206 -5.38 11.36 -8.85
CA ALA A 206 -6.52 12.04 -9.45
C ALA A 206 -6.41 13.57 -9.37
N ARG A 207 -5.90 14.11 -8.25
CA ARG A 207 -5.61 15.55 -8.09
C ARG A 207 -4.51 16.00 -9.06
N ALA A 208 -3.45 15.22 -9.25
CA ALA A 208 -2.39 15.50 -10.23
C ALA A 208 -2.90 15.46 -11.67
N LEU A 209 -3.75 14.49 -12.02
CA LEU A 209 -4.40 14.41 -13.32
C LEU A 209 -5.31 15.63 -13.57
N LEU A 210 -6.14 15.99 -12.59
CA LEU A 210 -7.03 17.14 -12.68
C LEU A 210 -6.26 18.46 -12.81
N TYR A 211 -5.15 18.62 -12.07
CA TYR A 211 -4.30 19.79 -12.19
C TYR A 211 -3.68 19.90 -13.60
N ARG A 212 -3.12 18.81 -14.12
CA ARG A 212 -2.53 18.73 -15.47
C ARG A 212 -3.56 19.13 -16.54
N TYR A 213 -4.79 18.66 -16.43
CA TYR A 213 -5.90 19.03 -17.32
C TYR A 213 -6.21 20.54 -17.29
N ARG A 214 -6.24 21.14 -16.09
CA ARG A 214 -6.68 22.52 -15.91
C ARG A 214 -5.62 23.60 -16.17
N HIS A 215 -4.34 23.25 -16.07
CA HIS A 215 -3.25 24.23 -16.08
C HIS A 215 -2.13 23.92 -17.08
N GLY A 216 -2.01 22.67 -17.53
CA GLY A 216 -0.82 22.19 -18.22
C GLY A 216 0.38 22.03 -17.26
N GLY A 217 1.21 21.02 -17.49
CA GLY A 217 2.38 20.74 -16.64
C GLY A 217 2.05 20.14 -15.27
N GLU A 218 3.06 20.03 -14.42
CA GLU A 218 2.96 19.33 -13.13
C GLU A 218 2.53 20.26 -11.98
N ILE A 219 1.95 19.70 -10.92
CA ILE A 219 1.66 20.45 -9.69
C ILE A 219 2.99 21.03 -9.17
N PRO A 220 3.08 22.35 -8.91
CA PRO A 220 4.24 22.94 -8.27
C PRO A 220 4.52 22.26 -6.93
N GLU A 221 5.73 21.73 -6.76
CA GLU A 221 6.15 21.15 -5.50
C GLU A 221 5.98 22.21 -4.39
N PRO A 222 5.33 21.88 -3.25
CA PRO A 222 5.10 22.86 -2.20
C PRO A 222 6.45 23.43 -1.78
N ALA A 223 6.57 24.76 -1.81
CA ALA A 223 7.81 25.44 -1.47
C ALA A 223 8.28 24.94 -0.09
N GLN A 224 9.41 24.22 -0.08
CA GLN A 224 10.04 23.78 1.16
C GLN A 224 10.16 25.02 2.05
N PRO A 225 9.75 24.97 3.33
CA PRO A 225 9.86 26.11 4.22
C PRO A 225 11.32 26.54 4.22
N GLN A 226 11.58 27.72 3.64
CA GLN A 226 12.93 28.25 3.54
C GLN A 226 13.46 28.32 4.96
N ALA A 227 14.56 27.61 5.22
CA ALA A 227 15.21 27.60 6.53
C ALA A 227 15.33 29.05 7.01
N GLU A 228 14.77 29.32 8.19
CA GLU A 228 14.65 30.68 8.72
C GLU A 228 15.99 31.39 8.57
N GLN A 229 16.01 32.43 7.74
CA GLN A 229 17.22 33.21 7.52
C GLN A 229 17.66 33.74 8.88
N GLN A 230 18.85 33.31 9.31
CA GLN A 230 19.38 33.56 10.65
C GLN A 230 19.16 35.03 11.02
N ALA A 231 18.33 35.27 12.04
CA ALA A 231 18.26 36.58 12.66
C ALA A 231 19.68 37.00 13.05
N PRO A 232 20.12 38.22 12.69
CA PRO A 232 21.51 38.63 12.92
C PRO A 232 21.81 38.57 14.42
N ALA A 233 22.90 37.86 14.75
CA ALA A 233 23.28 37.62 16.14
C ALA A 233 23.43 38.94 16.91
N ALA A 234 22.81 39.00 18.09
CA ALA A 234 23.01 40.12 19.01
C ALA A 234 24.50 40.19 19.42
N PRO A 235 25.09 41.39 19.52
CA PRO A 235 26.51 41.54 19.82
C PRO A 235 26.83 41.06 21.25
N ALA A 236 27.91 40.28 21.38
CA ALA A 236 28.35 39.74 22.66
C ALA A 236 28.80 40.84 23.65
N PRO A 237 28.54 40.70 24.96
CA PRO A 237 29.00 41.66 25.96
C PRO A 237 30.53 41.61 26.13
N GLN A 238 31.13 42.79 26.29
CA GLN A 238 32.57 42.93 26.52
C GLN A 238 32.92 42.58 27.98
N THR A 239 33.88 41.67 28.18
CA THR A 239 34.42 41.32 29.49
C THR A 239 35.60 42.21 29.86
N THR A 240 35.56 42.80 31.06
CA THR A 240 36.65 43.61 31.63
C THR A 240 37.85 42.74 32.10
N PRO A 241 39.08 43.27 32.15
CA PRO A 241 40.26 42.51 32.61
C PRO A 241 40.30 42.29 34.13
N PRO A 242 41.02 41.26 34.61
CA PRO A 242 41.17 40.96 36.04
C PRO A 242 42.35 41.68 36.71
N GLU A 243 42.27 41.80 38.04
CA GLU A 243 43.37 42.17 38.97
C GLU A 243 43.66 41.00 39.95
N PRO A 244 44.78 40.98 40.71
CA PRO A 244 45.61 39.77 40.77
C PRO A 244 45.44 38.88 42.02
N GLU A 245 46.13 37.74 41.94
CA GLU A 245 46.09 36.58 42.83
C GLU A 245 46.59 36.83 44.27
N LYS A 246 46.14 35.95 45.18
CA LYS A 246 46.92 35.53 46.36
C LYS A 246 46.85 34.02 46.56
N GLU A 247 48.01 33.45 46.86
CA GLU A 247 48.28 32.01 47.03
C GLU A 247 47.78 31.46 48.38
N GLN A 248 47.50 30.14 48.43
CA GLN A 248 48.07 29.15 49.37
C GLN A 248 47.47 27.75 49.05
N GLU A 249 48.29 26.76 48.66
CA GLU A 249 48.81 25.69 49.54
C GLU A 249 47.70 24.82 50.19
N THR A 250 47.59 23.49 50.00
CA THR A 250 48.59 22.43 49.80
C THR A 250 47.97 21.18 49.11
N ALA A 251 48.81 20.21 48.71
CA ALA A 251 48.44 18.90 48.09
C ALA A 251 48.57 17.73 49.14
N PRO A 252 48.52 16.42 48.82
CA PRO A 252 48.22 15.74 47.54
C PRO A 252 47.34 14.44 47.61
N ALA A 253 47.03 13.90 46.42
CA ALA A 253 46.96 12.47 46.03
C ALA A 253 46.08 11.43 46.77
N ALA A 254 45.20 10.79 45.98
CA ALA A 254 45.15 9.32 45.87
C ALA A 254 44.68 8.94 44.45
N GLU A 255 45.42 8.05 43.78
CA GLU A 255 45.10 7.50 42.44
C GLU A 255 44.75 5.98 42.56
N PRO A 256 44.35 5.27 41.48
CA PRO A 256 43.31 4.24 41.56
C PRO A 256 43.82 2.79 41.71
N GLU A 257 42.90 1.86 41.98
CA GLU A 257 43.12 0.43 41.73
C GLU A 257 42.07 -0.16 40.75
N PRO A 258 42.49 -1.06 39.82
CA PRO A 258 41.61 -1.77 38.90
C PRO A 258 41.30 -3.21 39.38
N SER A 259 40.39 -3.90 38.70
CA SER A 259 40.37 -5.37 38.66
C SER A 259 39.86 -5.87 37.30
N GLU A 260 40.52 -6.92 36.80
CA GLU A 260 40.38 -7.50 35.45
C GLU A 260 39.55 -8.81 35.45
N PRO A 261 39.32 -9.49 34.29
CA PRO A 261 38.18 -10.39 34.10
C PRO A 261 38.51 -11.89 34.19
N GLU A 262 37.48 -12.75 34.20
CA GLU A 262 37.63 -14.20 33.98
C GLU A 262 36.59 -14.81 33.00
N GLN A 263 37.12 -15.52 32.02
CA GLN A 263 36.56 -16.60 31.17
C GLN A 263 37.77 -17.32 30.53
N PRO A 264 37.65 -18.53 29.96
CA PRO A 264 36.78 -19.67 30.28
C PRO A 264 37.59 -20.99 30.45
N GLU A 265 36.97 -22.11 30.87
CA GLU A 265 37.61 -23.44 30.78
C GLU A 265 36.70 -24.58 30.28
N THR A 266 37.29 -25.43 29.43
CA THR A 266 36.89 -26.79 28.98
C THR A 266 37.96 -27.26 27.97
N PRO A 267 38.07 -28.55 27.61
CA PRO A 267 37.66 -29.82 28.26
C PRO A 267 38.83 -30.84 28.33
N GLU A 268 38.61 -32.06 28.85
CA GLU A 268 39.42 -33.24 28.44
C GLU A 268 38.64 -34.57 28.47
N GLN A 269 39.19 -35.60 27.83
CA GLN A 269 38.50 -36.83 27.36
C GLN A 269 39.16 -38.11 27.91
N THR A 270 38.55 -39.27 27.60
CA THR A 270 39.06 -40.67 27.41
C THR A 270 38.15 -41.70 28.11
N GLU A 271 37.92 -42.94 27.68
CA GLU A 271 38.06 -43.69 26.41
C GLU A 271 37.13 -44.95 26.57
N THR A 272 36.53 -45.55 25.54
CA THR A 272 37.12 -46.65 24.75
C THR A 272 36.12 -47.19 23.71
N SER A 273 36.63 -47.72 22.59
CA SER A 273 35.92 -48.52 21.56
C SER A 273 36.35 -50.01 21.69
N PRO A 274 36.16 -50.99 20.75
CA PRO A 274 35.79 -50.98 19.32
C PRO A 274 34.56 -51.88 18.99
N ALA A 275 34.06 -52.15 17.77
CA ALA A 275 34.60 -52.15 16.40
C ALA A 275 33.40 -52.10 15.35
N GLU A 276 33.48 -52.26 14.02
CA GLU A 276 34.60 -52.60 13.09
C GLU A 276 34.40 -52.05 11.62
N THR A 277 34.45 -52.93 10.61
CA THR A 277 34.58 -52.81 9.12
C THR A 277 33.25 -52.69 8.33
N ALA A 278 33.17 -52.36 7.02
CA ALA A 278 34.01 -51.60 6.06
C ALA A 278 33.23 -51.38 4.73
N GLN A 279 33.61 -50.40 3.89
CA GLN A 279 33.03 -50.09 2.55
C GLN A 279 33.69 -50.91 1.41
N PRO A 280 33.21 -50.90 0.13
CA PRO A 280 33.34 -49.78 -0.85
C PRO A 280 31.99 -49.32 -1.48
N ALA A 281 31.81 -48.07 -1.94
CA ALA A 281 32.01 -47.50 -3.30
C ALA A 281 31.20 -48.22 -4.43
N ASP A 282 30.56 -47.57 -5.42
CA ASP A 282 30.65 -46.17 -5.93
C ASP A 282 29.35 -45.77 -6.72
N GLU A 283 29.38 -44.64 -7.45
CA GLU A 283 28.41 -44.14 -8.47
C GLU A 283 27.23 -43.22 -8.04
N ALA A 284 27.59 -41.93 -7.90
CA ALA A 284 27.02 -40.79 -8.65
C ALA A 284 25.49 -40.58 -8.77
N VAL A 285 24.99 -39.63 -7.98
CA VAL A 285 23.78 -38.83 -8.26
C VAL A 285 24.22 -37.44 -8.74
N PRO A 286 23.48 -36.80 -9.67
CA PRO A 286 23.17 -35.39 -9.47
C PRO A 286 21.67 -35.10 -9.55
N GLN A 287 21.16 -34.43 -8.52
CA GLN A 287 19.86 -33.78 -8.52
C GLN A 287 19.96 -32.41 -9.21
N SER A 288 18.95 -32.04 -10.00
CA SER A 288 18.74 -30.64 -10.40
C SER A 288 17.26 -30.35 -10.72
N GLN A 289 16.39 -30.53 -9.72
CA GLN A 289 15.12 -29.80 -9.72
C GLN A 289 15.42 -28.33 -9.35
N PRO A 290 14.89 -27.33 -10.08
CA PRO A 290 15.15 -25.94 -9.76
C PRO A 290 14.51 -25.61 -8.42
N ARG A 291 15.36 -25.28 -7.45
CA ARG A 291 14.97 -24.80 -6.12
C ARG A 291 14.23 -23.48 -6.30
N THR A 292 12.94 -23.44 -5.96
CA THR A 292 12.17 -22.19 -5.96
C THR A 292 12.62 -21.33 -4.78
N GLU A 293 13.71 -20.59 -4.97
CA GLU A 293 14.25 -19.68 -3.97
C GLU A 293 13.26 -18.54 -3.65
N GLN A 294 13.37 -17.98 -2.44
CA GLN A 294 12.38 -17.08 -1.85
C GLN A 294 12.12 -15.85 -2.74
N ILE A 295 10.91 -15.75 -3.29
CA ILE A 295 10.59 -14.89 -4.45
C ILE A 295 10.42 -13.40 -4.07
N LEU A 296 10.06 -13.11 -2.81
CA LEU A 296 10.10 -11.74 -2.28
C LEU A 296 11.29 -11.62 -1.32
N GLY A 297 12.18 -10.66 -1.60
CA GLY A 297 13.20 -10.19 -0.65
C GLY A 297 12.55 -9.74 0.67
N PRO A 298 13.32 -9.63 1.77
CA PRO A 298 12.85 -9.78 3.15
C PRO A 298 11.57 -8.97 3.41
N ALA A 299 10.43 -9.65 3.26
CA ALA A 299 9.14 -9.06 3.54
C ALA A 299 9.14 -8.71 5.02
N ALA A 300 9.00 -7.41 5.32
CA ALA A 300 9.00 -6.86 6.66
C ALA A 300 8.18 -7.75 7.60
N ASP A 301 8.65 -7.91 8.84
CA ASP A 301 8.03 -8.84 9.76
C ASP A 301 6.55 -8.52 9.94
N PRO A 302 5.66 -9.52 9.80
CA PRO A 302 4.22 -9.30 9.76
C PRO A 302 3.76 -8.70 11.09
N VAL A 303 3.40 -7.42 11.06
CA VAL A 303 2.96 -6.68 12.24
C VAL A 303 1.52 -7.09 12.57
N ALA A 304 1.36 -7.99 13.53
CA ALA A 304 0.06 -8.31 14.10
C ALA A 304 -0.47 -7.09 14.90
N LYS A 305 -1.37 -6.31 14.29
CA LYS A 305 -2.01 -5.16 14.93
C LYS A 305 -3.30 -5.56 15.65
N PRO A 306 -3.67 -4.91 16.77
CA PRO A 306 -4.96 -5.14 17.42
C PRO A 306 -6.13 -4.71 16.52
N VAL A 307 -7.22 -5.49 16.53
CA VAL A 307 -8.47 -5.19 15.79
C VAL A 307 -9.08 -3.83 16.19
N ALA A 308 -8.81 -3.36 17.41
CA ALA A 308 -9.47 -2.20 18.01
C ALA A 308 -9.10 -0.82 17.41
N GLU A 309 -8.06 -0.69 16.59
CA GLU A 309 -7.69 0.61 15.99
C GLU A 309 -8.40 0.92 14.66
N TRP A 310 -9.00 -0.09 14.00
CA TRP A 310 -9.47 0.02 12.60
C TRP A 310 -10.88 -0.59 12.39
N VAL A 311 -11.79 -0.44 13.37
CA VAL A 311 -13.21 -0.82 13.20
C VAL A 311 -13.96 0.28 12.41
N ALA A 312 -13.55 0.49 11.16
CA ALA A 312 -14.52 0.76 10.12
C ALA A 312 -15.12 -0.60 9.71
N LYS A 313 -16.42 -0.65 9.39
CA LYS A 313 -17.01 -1.89 8.83
C LYS A 313 -16.21 -2.31 7.58
N PRO A 314 -15.94 -3.60 7.36
CA PRO A 314 -15.27 -4.03 6.14
C PRO A 314 -16.09 -3.57 4.93
N VAL A 315 -15.43 -3.08 3.88
CA VAL A 315 -16.13 -2.55 2.69
C VAL A 315 -16.91 -3.67 1.97
N ALA A 316 -16.63 -4.94 2.33
CA ALA A 316 -17.40 -6.14 2.01
C ALA A 316 -18.85 -6.10 2.49
N GLU A 317 -19.13 -5.65 3.71
CA GLU A 317 -20.52 -5.58 4.20
C GLU A 317 -21.30 -4.51 3.42
N THR A 318 -20.71 -3.33 3.21
CA THR A 318 -21.30 -2.23 2.42
C THR A 318 -21.55 -2.57 0.94
N ILE A 319 -20.69 -3.38 0.31
CA ILE A 319 -20.84 -3.76 -1.11
C ILE A 319 -21.76 -4.98 -1.26
N ALA A 320 -21.79 -5.91 -0.29
CA ALA A 320 -22.68 -7.07 -0.34
C ALA A 320 -24.17 -6.68 -0.24
N GLU A 321 -24.49 -5.60 0.49
CA GLU A 321 -25.84 -5.01 0.54
C GLU A 321 -26.27 -4.36 -0.79
N ALA A 322 -25.40 -4.23 -1.80
CA ALA A 322 -25.73 -3.61 -3.09
C ALA A 322 -26.63 -4.45 -4.03
N ILE A 323 -27.14 -5.61 -3.58
CA ILE A 323 -28.09 -6.43 -4.35
C ILE A 323 -29.56 -6.00 -4.11
N ASP A 324 -29.82 -5.25 -3.04
CA ASP A 324 -31.06 -4.47 -2.86
C ASP A 324 -30.71 -2.98 -2.98
N GLU A 325 -31.54 -2.18 -3.64
CA GLU A 325 -31.31 -0.72 -3.74
C GLU A 325 -31.79 -0.04 -2.45
N PRO A 326 -30.92 0.54 -1.60
CA PRO A 326 -31.37 1.32 -0.46
C PRO A 326 -31.99 2.65 -0.93
N GLU A 327 -33.10 3.04 -0.29
CA GLU A 327 -33.94 4.19 -0.68
C GLU A 327 -33.24 5.57 -0.66
N ASP A 328 -32.05 5.70 -0.07
CA ASP A 328 -31.27 6.97 0.00
C ASP A 328 -30.13 7.06 -1.03
N THR A 329 -30.30 6.43 -2.18
CA THR A 329 -29.34 6.51 -3.30
C THR A 329 -29.52 7.83 -4.06
N GLN A 330 -28.75 8.87 -3.70
CA GLN A 330 -28.85 10.18 -4.34
C GLN A 330 -28.03 10.28 -5.64
N GLU A 331 -28.69 10.74 -6.70
CA GLU A 331 -28.04 11.16 -7.95
C GLU A 331 -27.37 12.52 -7.78
N THR A 332 -26.08 12.56 -8.11
CA THR A 332 -25.27 13.77 -8.12
C THR A 332 -24.71 14.01 -9.53
N PRO A 333 -25.13 15.07 -10.23
CA PRO A 333 -24.54 15.40 -11.51
C PRO A 333 -23.07 15.81 -11.29
N VAL A 334 -22.15 15.11 -11.95
CA VAL A 334 -20.76 15.55 -12.03
C VAL A 334 -20.65 16.47 -13.23
N ASP A 335 -20.60 17.77 -12.94
CA ASP A 335 -20.37 18.80 -13.94
C ASP A 335 -18.85 18.95 -14.15
N PHE A 336 -18.40 18.80 -15.41
CA PHE A 336 -17.01 19.03 -15.79
C PHE A 336 -16.78 20.48 -16.30
N SER A 337 -17.82 21.30 -16.49
CA SER A 337 -17.66 22.70 -16.91
C SER A 337 -17.03 23.58 -15.81
N ILE A 338 -17.23 23.25 -14.53
CA ILE A 338 -16.44 23.80 -13.41
C ILE A 338 -14.94 23.45 -13.45
N LEU A 339 -14.53 22.56 -14.37
CA LEU A 339 -13.14 22.19 -14.65
C LEU A 339 -12.59 22.86 -15.91
N GLU A 340 -13.37 23.68 -16.60
CA GLU A 340 -12.88 24.49 -17.72
C GLU A 340 -11.66 25.34 -17.28
N THR A 341 -10.74 25.47 -18.22
CA THR A 341 -9.56 26.31 -18.12
C THR A 341 -9.98 27.78 -18.26
N PRO A 342 -9.28 28.75 -17.62
CA PRO A 342 -9.57 30.18 -17.82
C PRO A 342 -9.27 30.68 -19.25
N THR A 343 -8.75 29.80 -20.12
CA THR A 343 -8.52 30.01 -21.55
C THR A 343 -9.34 28.99 -22.33
N GLY A 344 -10.51 29.42 -22.83
CA GLY A 344 -11.39 28.61 -23.68
C GLY A 344 -10.82 28.42 -25.09
N GLU A 345 -9.74 27.66 -25.19
CA GLU A 345 -9.21 27.15 -26.46
C GLU A 345 -9.61 25.69 -26.61
N GLU A 346 -10.22 25.35 -27.75
CA GLU A 346 -10.64 23.98 -28.07
C GLU A 346 -9.42 23.05 -28.14
N PRO A 347 -9.55 21.76 -27.76
CA PRO A 347 -8.46 20.80 -27.89
C PRO A 347 -8.02 20.70 -29.36
N PRO A 348 -6.71 20.64 -29.66
CA PRO A 348 -6.23 20.71 -31.03
C PRO A 348 -6.74 19.51 -31.86
N GLU A 349 -7.47 19.81 -32.94
CA GLU A 349 -7.88 18.80 -33.91
C GLU A 349 -6.66 18.01 -34.40
N ASN A 350 -6.64 16.72 -34.10
CA ASN A 350 -5.54 15.84 -34.45
C ASN A 350 -5.62 15.54 -35.96
N LYS A 351 -5.03 16.40 -36.78
CA LYS A 351 -4.92 16.20 -38.23
C LYS A 351 -4.07 14.96 -38.50
N MET A 352 -4.75 13.84 -38.74
CA MET A 352 -4.20 12.70 -39.45
C MET A 352 -3.59 13.19 -40.77
N GLY A 353 -2.27 13.08 -40.88
CA GLY A 353 -1.58 13.25 -42.16
C GLY A 353 -1.76 12.02 -43.04
N GLU A 354 -2.01 12.27 -44.32
CA GLU A 354 -1.94 11.28 -45.41
C GLU A 354 -0.50 10.84 -45.72
#